data_AF-A0A0F9SA22-F1
#
_entry.id   AF-A0A0F9SA22-F1
#
_cell.length_a   1.000
_cell.length_b   1.000
_cell.length_c   1.000
_cell.angle_alpha   90.00
_cell.angle_beta   90.00
_cell.angle_gamma   90.00
#
_symmetry.space_group_name_H-M   'P 1'
#
loop_
_entity.id
_entity.type
_entity.pdbx_description
1 polymer ?
#
loop_
_entity_poly.entity_id
_entity_poly.type
_entity_poly.pdbx_seq_one_letter_code
_entity_poly.pdbx_strand_id
1 'polypeptide(L)'
;MSYFCHKSIGFIKPVEDWWLLLTCDPAVVHYYCWLAKKWGIEIEAGSRHGPHISFVKGEYPKNKKLWFKLKGRSVNFEYSNYVRHNGYHVWLDVNCRELSEIRKELGLKEKPYHSFHFTIGRLKYGLDHASHEPRPKNIRKKNRPVNLKSKY
;
A
#
# COMPACT_ATOMS: atom_id res chain seq x y z
N MET A 1 5.69 24.02 -9.00
CA MET A 1 4.69 22.93 -9.04
C MET A 1 4.51 22.37 -7.64
N SER A 2 3.28 22.03 -7.23
CA SER A 2 3.01 21.35 -5.95
C SER A 2 3.66 19.96 -5.93
N TYR A 3 4.15 19.50 -4.77
CA TYR A 3 4.71 18.14 -4.63
C TYR A 3 3.64 17.05 -4.86
N PHE A 4 2.43 17.28 -4.34
CA PHE A 4 1.25 16.46 -4.62
C PHE A 4 0.51 17.07 -5.79
N CYS A 5 0.95 16.75 -7.01
CA CYS A 5 0.50 17.39 -8.25
C CYS A 5 -0.64 16.65 -8.95
N HIS A 6 -0.95 15.41 -8.56
CA HIS A 6 -2.01 14.62 -9.15
C HIS A 6 -3.14 14.35 -8.16
N LYS A 7 -4.36 14.22 -8.68
CA LYS A 7 -5.57 13.93 -7.90
C LYS A 7 -6.23 12.66 -8.41
N SER A 8 -6.81 11.89 -7.50
CA SER A 8 -7.62 10.73 -7.84
C SER A 8 -8.67 10.50 -6.76
N ILE A 9 -9.58 9.58 -7.03
CA ILE A 9 -10.65 9.16 -6.13
C ILE A 9 -10.50 7.66 -5.88
N GLY A 10 -10.76 7.26 -4.64
CA GLY A 10 -10.79 5.86 -4.26
C GLY A 10 -12.01 5.52 -3.43
N PHE A 11 -12.20 4.22 -3.16
CA PHE A 11 -13.33 3.74 -2.38
C PHE A 11 -12.84 2.92 -1.18
N ILE A 12 -13.41 3.17 -0.01
CA ILE A 12 -13.01 2.47 1.20
C ILE A 12 -13.50 1.02 1.14
N LYS A 13 -12.57 0.08 1.33
CA LYS A 13 -12.80 -1.35 1.35
C LYS A 13 -12.25 -1.94 2.65
N PRO A 14 -13.13 -2.38 3.56
CA PRO A 14 -12.74 -3.23 4.68
C PRO A 14 -12.25 -4.59 4.18
N VAL A 15 -11.23 -5.10 4.87
CA VAL A 15 -10.63 -6.42 4.64
C VAL A 15 -10.45 -7.11 6.00
N GLU A 16 -9.95 -8.34 5.99
CA GLU A 16 -9.69 -9.15 7.19
C GLU A 16 -8.85 -8.45 8.26
N ASP A 17 -9.03 -8.86 9.52
CA ASP A 17 -8.21 -8.47 10.67
C ASP A 17 -8.10 -6.96 10.94
N TRP A 18 -9.18 -6.19 10.80
CA TRP A 18 -9.17 -4.74 10.99
C TRP A 18 -8.25 -4.01 10.00
N TRP A 19 -8.33 -4.37 8.73
CA TRP A 19 -7.70 -3.62 7.65
C TRP A 19 -8.72 -2.75 6.92
N LEU A 20 -8.39 -1.46 6.74
CA LEU A 20 -9.10 -0.58 5.83
C LEU A 20 -8.14 -0.13 4.72
N LEU A 21 -8.59 -0.38 3.49
CA LEU A 21 -7.91 0.03 2.28
C LEU A 21 -8.75 1.08 1.57
N LEU A 22 -8.10 2.03 0.92
CA LEU A 22 -8.71 2.86 -0.10
C LEU A 22 -8.34 2.26 -1.46
N THR A 23 -9.28 1.62 -2.15
CA THR A 23 -9.05 1.06 -3.49
C THR A 23 -8.87 2.20 -4.48
N CYS A 24 -7.87 2.10 -5.36
CA CYS A 24 -7.46 3.16 -6.27
C CYS A 24 -7.59 2.73 -7.74
N ASP A 25 -7.57 3.69 -8.65
CA ASP A 25 -7.60 3.45 -10.08
C ASP A 25 -6.35 2.64 -10.55
N PRO A 26 -6.53 1.46 -11.17
CA PRO A 26 -5.43 0.67 -11.72
C PRO A 26 -4.62 1.36 -12.82
N ALA A 27 -5.20 2.34 -13.53
CA ALA A 27 -4.51 3.06 -14.58
C ALA A 27 -3.24 3.77 -14.07
N VAL A 28 -3.22 4.22 -12.81
CA VAL A 28 -2.03 4.82 -12.19
C VAL A 28 -0.90 3.80 -12.12
N VAL A 29 -1.18 2.58 -11.62
CA VAL A 29 -0.17 1.51 -11.55
C VAL A 29 0.32 1.14 -12.95
N HIS A 30 -0.61 0.96 -13.90
CA HIS A 30 -0.26 0.61 -15.28
C HIS A 30 0.63 1.67 -15.93
N TYR A 31 0.33 2.95 -15.73
CA TYR A 31 1.13 4.07 -16.23
C TYR A 31 2.56 4.03 -15.69
N TYR A 32 2.74 3.90 -14.37
CA TYR A 32 4.08 3.87 -13.79
C TYR A 32 4.86 2.61 -14.13
N CYS A 33 4.20 1.45 -14.25
CA CYS A 33 4.85 0.23 -14.74
C CYS A 33 5.28 0.37 -16.21
N TRP A 34 4.44 0.95 -17.07
CA TRP A 34 4.79 1.23 -18.46
C TRP A 34 5.97 2.21 -18.55
N LEU A 35 5.93 3.29 -17.77
CA LEU A 35 6.99 4.31 -17.72
C LEU A 35 8.31 3.69 -17.25
N ALA A 36 8.31 2.94 -16.14
CA ALA A 36 9.50 2.25 -15.65
C ALA A 36 10.08 1.28 -16.70
N LYS A 37 9.22 0.54 -17.39
CA LYS A 37 9.64 -0.39 -18.44
C LYS A 37 10.33 0.32 -19.61
N LYS A 38 9.92 1.56 -19.96
CA LYS A 38 10.60 2.38 -20.98
C LYS A 38 12.04 2.73 -20.59
N TRP A 39 12.36 2.68 -19.31
CA TRP A 39 13.68 2.92 -18.76
C TRP A 39 14.41 1.62 -18.38
N GLY A 40 13.93 0.46 -18.84
CA GLY A 40 14.55 -0.84 -18.54
C GLY A 40 14.28 -1.37 -17.13
N ILE A 41 13.39 -0.72 -16.36
CA ILE A 41 13.07 -1.12 -14.99
C ILE A 41 11.81 -1.99 -15.01
N GLU A 42 11.94 -3.25 -14.59
CA GLU A 42 10.81 -4.16 -14.46
C GLU A 42 10.18 -4.08 -13.06
N ILE A 43 8.92 -3.68 -13.01
CA ILE A 43 8.09 -3.67 -11.79
C ILE A 43 7.04 -4.76 -11.90
N GLU A 44 7.07 -5.71 -10.98
CA GLU A 44 5.99 -6.66 -10.74
C GLU A 44 4.85 -5.94 -10.02
N ALA A 45 3.87 -5.48 -10.79
CA ALA A 45 2.61 -4.96 -10.27
C ALA A 45 1.84 -6.09 -9.58
N GLY A 46 1.30 -5.81 -8.39
CA GLY A 46 0.45 -6.80 -7.74
C GLY A 46 0.31 -6.62 -6.24
N SER A 47 -0.93 -6.45 -5.82
CA SER A 47 -1.38 -6.72 -4.46
C SER A 47 -2.57 -7.67 -4.56
N ARG A 48 -2.71 -8.59 -3.59
CA ARG A 48 -3.91 -9.45 -3.47
C ARG A 48 -5.22 -8.68 -3.34
N HIS A 49 -5.16 -7.38 -3.06
CA HIS A 49 -6.32 -6.49 -2.94
C HIS A 49 -6.44 -5.48 -4.09
N GLY A 50 -5.64 -5.65 -5.15
CA GLY A 50 -5.53 -4.66 -6.22
C GLY A 50 -4.79 -3.38 -5.78
N PRO A 51 -4.75 -2.35 -6.63
CA PRO A 51 -4.17 -1.04 -6.34
C PRO A 51 -4.90 -0.35 -5.17
N HIS A 52 -4.17 0.05 -4.14
CA HIS A 52 -4.77 0.61 -2.94
C HIS A 52 -3.79 1.43 -2.09
N ILE A 53 -4.36 2.23 -1.19
CA ILE A 53 -3.67 2.88 -0.06
C ILE A 53 -4.16 2.21 1.21
N SER A 54 -3.27 1.58 1.98
CA SER A 54 -3.62 1.06 3.30
C SER A 54 -3.58 2.19 4.32
N PHE A 55 -4.73 2.50 4.92
CA PHE A 55 -4.83 3.56 5.92
C PHE A 55 -5.21 3.06 7.30
N VAL A 56 -5.61 1.79 7.47
CA VAL A 56 -5.60 1.09 8.77
C VAL A 56 -5.00 -0.29 8.53
N LYS A 57 -3.98 -0.67 9.31
CA LYS A 57 -3.19 -1.90 9.11
C LYS A 57 -3.28 -2.82 10.33
N GLY A 58 -4.45 -3.37 10.58
CA GLY A 58 -4.70 -4.27 11.71
C GLY A 58 -4.76 -3.59 13.08
N GLU A 59 -4.88 -2.26 13.09
CA GLU A 59 -5.07 -1.50 14.31
C GLU A 59 -6.52 -1.63 14.77
N TYR A 60 -6.71 -2.02 16.02
CA TYR A 60 -8.05 -2.23 16.58
C TYR A 60 -8.80 -0.90 16.76
N PRO A 61 -9.95 -0.68 16.09
CA PRO A 61 -10.70 0.57 16.19
C PRO A 61 -11.47 0.65 17.52
N LYS A 62 -11.47 1.82 18.15
CA LYS A 62 -12.33 2.09 19.32
C LYS A 62 -13.80 2.20 18.90
N ASN A 63 -14.05 2.81 17.74
CA ASN A 63 -15.39 2.98 17.18
C ASN A 63 -15.70 1.92 16.09
N LYS A 64 -16.08 0.72 16.51
CA LYS A 64 -16.42 -0.38 15.59
C LYS A 64 -17.66 -0.12 14.73
N LYS A 65 -18.60 0.69 15.21
CA LYS A 65 -19.84 1.01 14.47
C LYS A 65 -19.54 1.81 13.21
N LEU A 66 -18.57 2.73 13.28
CA LEU A 66 -18.11 3.51 12.14
C LEU A 66 -17.42 2.63 11.09
N TRP A 67 -16.68 1.60 11.52
CA TRP A 67 -15.93 0.71 10.64
C TRP A 67 -16.73 0.18 9.45
N PHE A 68 -17.90 -0.41 9.72
CA PHE A 68 -18.74 -1.00 8.68
C PHE A 68 -19.43 0.04 7.81
N LYS A 69 -19.72 1.23 8.37
CA LYS A 69 -20.36 2.34 7.65
C LYS A 69 -19.45 2.98 6.61
N LEU A 70 -18.13 2.85 6.77
CA LEU A 70 -17.16 3.42 5.83
C LEU A 70 -17.10 2.65 4.50
N LYS A 71 -17.58 1.41 4.43
CA LYS A 71 -17.49 0.58 3.22
C LYS A 71 -18.15 1.28 2.03
N GLY A 72 -17.42 1.42 0.93
CA GLY A 72 -17.89 2.02 -0.31
C GLY A 72 -17.88 3.56 -0.32
N ARG A 73 -17.54 4.22 0.80
CA ARG A 73 -17.36 5.68 0.82
C ARG A 73 -16.23 6.07 -0.12
N SER A 74 -16.49 7.04 -0.99
CA SER A 74 -15.47 7.62 -1.86
C SER A 74 -14.63 8.65 -1.10
N VAL A 75 -13.34 8.67 -1.36
CA VAL A 75 -12.39 9.64 -0.77
C VAL A 75 -11.50 10.19 -1.87
N ASN A 76 -11.38 11.51 -1.92
CA ASN A 76 -10.43 12.18 -2.81
C ASN A 76 -9.05 12.22 -2.16
N PHE A 77 -8.01 12.01 -2.96
CA PHE A 77 -6.63 12.08 -2.49
C PHE A 77 -5.72 12.68 -3.53
N GLU A 78 -4.58 13.18 -3.07
CA GLU A 78 -3.52 13.71 -3.91
C GLU A 78 -2.29 12.82 -3.81
N TYR A 79 -1.54 12.68 -4.89
CA TYR A 79 -0.33 11.88 -4.92
C TYR A 79 0.78 12.57 -5.70
N SER A 80 2.02 12.24 -5.35
CA SER A 80 3.21 12.81 -5.99
C SER A 80 3.50 12.17 -7.34
N ASN A 81 4.27 12.86 -8.18
CA ASN A 81 4.90 12.30 -9.36
C ASN A 81 6.31 11.72 -9.09
N TYR A 82 6.75 11.75 -7.83
CA TYR A 82 8.07 11.25 -7.42
C TYR A 82 7.96 9.79 -7.04
N VAL A 83 8.59 8.92 -7.84
CA VAL A 83 8.65 7.48 -7.59
C VAL A 83 9.64 7.20 -6.46
N ARG A 84 9.14 6.67 -5.35
CA ARG A 84 9.92 6.26 -4.18
C ARG A 84 10.21 4.76 -4.23
N HIS A 85 11.32 4.36 -3.63
CA HIS A 85 11.65 2.96 -3.45
C HIS A 85 12.50 2.72 -2.20
N ASN A 86 12.59 1.46 -1.77
CA ASN A 86 13.57 0.98 -0.79
C ASN A 86 14.47 -0.14 -1.35
N GLY A 87 14.63 -0.18 -2.67
CA GLY A 87 15.35 -1.25 -3.37
C GLY A 87 14.51 -2.51 -3.62
N TYR A 88 13.29 -2.57 -3.06
CA TYR A 88 12.38 -3.71 -3.20
C TYR A 88 10.97 -3.32 -3.62
N HIS A 89 10.36 -2.37 -2.89
CA HIS A 89 9.02 -1.87 -3.19
C HIS A 89 9.13 -0.53 -3.88
N VAL A 90 8.17 -0.24 -4.76
CA VAL A 90 8.05 1.02 -5.48
C VAL A 90 6.68 1.62 -5.15
N TRP A 91 6.64 2.90 -4.79
CA TRP A 91 5.41 3.59 -4.41
C TRP A 91 5.44 5.08 -4.74
N LEU A 92 4.27 5.71 -4.66
CA LEU A 92 4.09 7.16 -4.68
C LEU A 92 3.64 7.64 -3.31
N ASP A 93 4.09 8.82 -2.92
CA ASP A 93 3.65 9.45 -1.67
C ASP A 93 2.23 10.00 -1.85
N VAL A 94 1.40 9.83 -0.83
CA VAL A 94 -0.01 10.24 -0.85
C VAL A 94 -0.28 11.26 0.25
N ASN A 95 -1.02 12.30 -0.11
CA ASN A 95 -1.62 13.24 0.82
C ASN A 95 -3.14 13.04 0.82
N CYS A 96 -3.70 12.77 1.99
CA CYS A 96 -5.15 12.66 2.15
C CYS A 96 -5.56 12.99 3.59
N ARG A 97 -6.06 14.22 3.78
CA ARG A 97 -6.55 14.71 5.06
C ARG A 97 -7.78 13.92 5.54
N GLU A 98 -8.67 13.56 4.63
CA GLU A 98 -9.90 12.82 4.97
C GLU A 98 -9.59 11.44 5.57
N LEU A 99 -8.58 10.71 5.07
CA LEU A 99 -8.16 9.44 5.68
C LEU A 99 -7.59 9.63 7.10
N SER A 100 -6.90 10.74 7.32
CA SER A 100 -6.40 11.12 8.65
C SER A 100 -7.53 11.44 9.63
N GLU A 101 -8.57 12.15 9.18
CA GLU A 101 -9.78 12.43 9.96
C GLU A 101 -10.55 11.15 10.29
N ILE A 102 -10.74 10.26 9.31
CA ILE A 102 -11.36 8.95 9.52
C ILE A 102 -10.59 8.12 10.56
N ARG A 103 -9.25 8.12 10.51
CA ARG A 103 -8.44 7.43 11.53
C ARG A 103 -8.69 8.00 12.93
N LYS A 104 -8.81 9.32 13.06
CA LYS A 104 -9.14 9.98 14.33
C LYS A 104 -10.53 9.58 14.84
N GLU A 105 -11.53 9.57 13.96
CA GLU A 105 -12.91 9.13 14.30
C GLU A 105 -12.99 7.65 14.72
N LEU A 106 -12.11 6.81 14.17
CA LEU A 106 -11.95 5.41 14.59
C LEU A 106 -11.22 5.27 15.94
N GLY A 107 -10.69 6.37 16.50
CA GLY A 107 -9.94 6.41 17.75
C GLY A 107 -8.47 5.98 17.60
N LEU A 108 -7.92 6.09 16.39
CA LEU A 108 -6.53 5.77 16.05
C LEU A 108 -5.68 7.05 15.94
N LYS A 109 -4.35 6.89 15.89
CA LYS A 109 -3.44 8.00 15.56
C LYS A 109 -3.74 8.51 14.15
N GLU A 110 -3.76 9.82 13.96
CA GLU A 110 -4.11 10.47 12.70
C GLU A 110 -3.29 9.98 11.50
N LYS A 111 -1.99 9.74 11.71
CA LYS A 111 -1.11 9.15 10.69
C LYS A 111 -0.75 7.71 11.06
N PRO A 112 -0.77 6.76 10.10
CA PRO A 112 -0.22 5.43 10.29
C PRO A 112 1.29 5.46 10.47
N TYR A 113 1.88 4.37 10.98
CA TYR A 113 3.33 4.25 11.20
C TYR A 113 4.15 4.52 9.93
N HIS A 114 3.70 3.99 8.79
CA HIS A 114 4.18 4.41 7.48
C HIS A 114 3.18 5.39 6.89
N SER A 115 3.59 6.62 6.58
CA SER A 115 2.79 7.62 5.86
C SER A 115 2.01 7.01 4.70
N PHE A 116 0.88 7.63 4.34
CA PHE A 116 0.07 7.13 3.23
C PHE A 116 0.91 7.04 1.95
N HIS A 117 0.83 5.88 1.31
CA HIS A 117 1.54 5.60 0.06
C HIS A 117 0.69 4.73 -0.83
N PHE A 118 0.85 4.95 -2.12
CA PHE A 118 0.24 4.14 -3.16
C PHE A 118 1.32 3.24 -3.78
N THR A 119 1.33 1.96 -3.39
CA THR A 119 2.28 0.98 -3.92
C THR A 119 2.00 0.71 -5.40
N ILE A 120 3.01 0.91 -6.25
CA ILE A 120 2.97 0.54 -7.67
C ILE A 120 3.25 -0.96 -7.81
N GLY A 121 4.28 -1.44 -7.12
CA GLY A 121 4.64 -2.84 -7.16
C GLY A 121 5.97 -3.13 -6.49
N ARG A 122 6.59 -4.22 -6.92
CA ARG A 122 7.92 -4.63 -6.48
C ARG A 122 8.89 -4.59 -7.65
N LEU A 123 10.12 -4.21 -7.40
CA LEU A 123 11.17 -4.36 -8.40
C LEU A 123 11.44 -5.86 -8.61
N LYS A 124 11.54 -6.28 -9.87
CA LYS A 124 11.87 -7.67 -10.23
C LYS A 124 13.32 -8.00 -9.89
N TYR A 125 14.20 -7.04 -10.11
CA TYR A 125 15.62 -7.06 -9.76
C TYR A 125 15.89 -5.80 -8.91
N GLY A 126 16.76 -5.88 -7.89
CA GLY A 126 17.15 -4.68 -7.14
C GLY A 126 17.72 -3.60 -8.08
N LEU A 127 17.74 -2.33 -7.64
CA LEU A 127 18.23 -1.23 -8.49
C LEU A 127 19.72 -1.37 -8.87
N ASP A 128 20.47 -2.16 -8.11
CA ASP A 128 21.85 -2.52 -8.44
C ASP A 128 21.86 -3.62 -9.51
N HIS A 129 21.74 -3.21 -10.78
CA HIS A 129 21.84 -4.07 -11.96
C HIS A 129 23.12 -4.92 -12.04
N ALA A 130 24.16 -4.67 -11.22
CA ALA A 130 25.40 -5.44 -11.28
C ALA A 130 25.29 -6.85 -10.66
N SER A 131 24.28 -7.10 -9.80
CA SER A 131 24.21 -8.35 -9.04
C SER A 131 23.09 -9.31 -9.44
N HIS A 132 22.18 -8.93 -10.37
CA HIS A 132 21.04 -9.70 -10.95
C HIS A 132 20.70 -11.08 -10.33
N GLU A 133 20.63 -11.19 -9.01
CA GLU A 133 20.11 -12.38 -8.39
C GLU A 133 18.59 -12.21 -8.36
N PRO A 134 17.84 -13.09 -9.04
CA PRO A 134 16.40 -13.09 -8.90
C PRO A 134 16.06 -13.25 -7.42
N ARG A 135 15.09 -12.46 -6.96
CA ARG A 135 14.66 -12.49 -5.56
C ARG A 135 14.43 -13.95 -5.11
N PRO A 136 15.06 -14.41 -4.01
CA PRO A 136 14.78 -15.73 -3.48
C PRO A 136 13.30 -15.80 -3.08
N LYS A 137 12.57 -16.70 -3.74
CA LYS A 137 11.17 -17.00 -3.39
C LYS A 137 11.19 -17.59 -1.97
N ASN A 138 10.61 -16.88 -1.00
CA ASN A 138 10.35 -17.32 0.39
C ASN A 138 11.33 -16.93 1.53
N ILE A 139 11.76 -15.66 1.64
CA ILE A 139 12.41 -15.18 2.89
C ILE A 139 11.49 -15.32 4.12
N ARG A 140 10.17 -15.18 3.96
CA ARG A 140 9.18 -15.27 5.07
C ARG A 140 8.98 -16.67 5.67
N LYS A 141 9.44 -17.76 5.04
CA LYS A 141 9.31 -19.12 5.62
C LYS A 141 10.48 -19.54 6.51
N LYS A 142 11.64 -18.89 6.42
CA LYS A 142 12.83 -19.29 7.21
C LYS A 142 12.75 -18.89 8.68
N ASN A 143 11.95 -17.90 9.05
CA ASN A 143 11.90 -17.37 10.43
C ASN A 143 10.54 -17.54 11.12
N ARG A 144 9.70 -18.48 10.67
CA ARG A 144 8.52 -18.86 11.48
C ARG A 144 9.01 -19.86 12.53
N PRO A 145 8.93 -19.56 13.84
CA PRO A 145 9.23 -20.57 14.84
C PRO A 145 8.31 -21.77 14.59
N VAL A 146 8.91 -22.95 14.46
CA VAL A 146 8.17 -24.21 14.40
C VAL A 146 7.47 -24.32 15.75
N ASN A 147 6.15 -24.15 15.77
CA ASN A 147 5.37 -24.32 16.98
C ASN A 147 5.26 -25.81 17.28
N LEU A 148 6.22 -26.34 18.04
CA LEU A 148 6.24 -27.71 18.56
C LEU A 148 5.27 -27.82 19.75
N LYS A 149 3.96 -27.68 19.51
CA LYS A 149 2.86 -28.10 20.39
C LYS A 149 1.64 -28.32 19.46
N SER A 150 0.98 -29.47 19.36
CA SER A 150 0.71 -30.54 20.32
C SER A 150 0.44 -31.87 19.60
N LYS A 151 1.14 -32.93 19.98
CA LYS A 151 0.58 -34.29 20.01
C LYS A 151 0.15 -34.53 21.44
N TYR A 152 -1.15 -34.45 21.72
CA TYR A 152 -1.89 -35.19 22.74
C TYR A 152 -3.35 -35.14 22.31
#